data_AF-A0A2H1VEW8-F1
#
_entry.id   AF-A0A2H1VEW8-F1
#
_cell.length_a   1.000
_cell.length_b   1.000
_cell.length_c   1.000
_cell.angle_alpha   90.00
_cell.angle_beta   90.00
_cell.angle_gamma   90.00
#
_symmetry.space_group_name_H-M   'P 1'
#
loop_
_entity.id
_entity.type
_entity.pdbx_description
1 polymer ?
#
loop_
_entity_poly.entity_id
_entity_poly.type
_entity_poly.pdbx_seq_one_letter_code
_entity_poly.pdbx_strand_id
1 'polypeptide(L)' 'MKSILVLCLLVAAVSCKPETYDTRYDNFDVESLVGNVRLLTAYGHCFLGNGPCTPEGSDFKKTIPDALRTGCGK' A
#
# COMPACT_ATOMS: atom_id res chain seq x y z
N MET A 1 -20.67 -32.02 16.93
CA MET A 1 -21.23 -30.69 17.26
C MET A 1 -20.18 -29.76 17.85
N LYS A 2 -19.54 -30.10 18.99
CA LYS A 2 -18.47 -29.31 19.62
C LYS A 2 -17.26 -29.05 18.69
N SER A 3 -16.82 -30.06 17.94
CA SER A 3 -15.68 -29.91 17.00
C SER A 3 -15.97 -28.99 15.82
N ILE A 4 -17.23 -28.88 15.38
CA ILE A 4 -17.65 -27.96 14.31
C ILE A 4 -17.62 -26.52 14.81
N LEU A 5 -18.10 -26.28 16.04
CA LEU A 5 -18.03 -24.97 16.69
C LEU A 5 -16.59 -24.48 16.87
N VAL A 6 -15.69 -25.37 17.29
CA VAL A 6 -14.25 -25.06 17.42
C VAL A 6 -13.63 -24.73 16.06
N LEU A 7 -13.98 -25.47 15.01
CA LEU A 7 -13.49 -25.21 13.66
C LEU A 7 -13.99 -23.85 13.12
N CYS A 8 -15.27 -23.52 13.33
CA CYS A 8 -15.83 -22.21 12.94
C CYS A 8 -15.17 -21.03 13.67
N LEU A 9 -14.90 -21.18 14.97
CA LEU A 9 -14.19 -20.15 15.77
C LEU A 9 -12.75 -19.92 15.28
N LEU A 10 -12.04 -20.99 14.91
CA LEU A 10 -10.69 -20.90 14.37
C LEU A 10 -10.65 -20.19 13.01
N VAL A 11 -11.63 -20.48 12.13
CA VAL A 11 -11.73 -19.80 10.82
C VAL A 11 -12.03 -18.31 10.99
N ALA A 12 -12.97 -17.95 11.89
CA ALA A 12 -13.31 -16.56 12.17
C ALA A 12 -12.11 -15.75 12.71
N ALA A 13 -11.27 -16.37 13.55
CA ALA A 13 -10.07 -15.74 14.11
C ALA A 13 -8.99 -15.46 13.03
N VAL A 14 -8.86 -16.32 12.02
CA VAL A 14 -7.87 -16.13 10.93
C VAL A 14 -8.31 -15.04 9.94
N SER A 15 -9.63 -14.83 9.78
CA SER A 15 -10.18 -13.82 8.87
C SER A 15 -10.09 -12.39 9.40
N CYS A 16 -9.92 -12.19 10.70
CA CYS A 16 -9.77 -10.85 11.30
C CYS A 16 -8.30 -10.39 11.33
N LYS A 17 -7.62 -10.40 10.18
CA LYS A 17 -6.34 -9.68 10.08
C LYS A 17 -6.63 -8.19 9.82
N PRO A 18 -5.93 -7.27 10.50
CA PRO A 18 -6.00 -5.86 10.12
C PRO A 18 -5.57 -5.74 8.66
N GLU A 19 -6.39 -5.05 7.87
CA GLU A 19 -6.04 -4.67 6.51
C GLU A 19 -4.93 -3.63 6.59
N THR A 20 -3.68 -4.02 6.38
CA THR A 20 -2.52 -3.12 6.43
C THR A 20 -1.98 -2.82 5.06
N TYR A 21 -1.30 -1.68 4.91
CA TYR A 21 -0.49 -1.44 3.73
C TYR A 21 0.68 -2.41 3.64
N ASP A 22 1.18 -2.57 2.41
CA ASP A 22 2.30 -3.43 2.11
C ASP A 22 3.61 -2.81 2.63
N THR A 23 4.34 -3.56 3.45
CA THR A 23 5.57 -3.10 4.11
C THR A 23 6.82 -3.25 3.25
N ARG A 24 6.70 -3.74 2.01
CA ARG A 24 7.86 -3.93 1.10
C ARG A 24 8.68 -2.67 0.87
N TYR A 25 8.07 -1.49 1.04
CA TYR A 25 8.68 -0.19 0.75
C TYR A 25 8.87 0.70 1.99
N ASP A 26 8.84 0.15 3.20
CA ASP A 26 9.01 0.94 4.44
C ASP A 26 10.36 1.65 4.54
N ASN A 27 11.39 1.11 3.88
CA ASN A 27 12.74 1.70 3.82
C ASN A 27 12.98 2.47 2.51
N PHE A 28 11.92 2.85 1.79
CA PHE A 28 12.06 3.61 0.55
C PHE A 28 12.61 5.00 0.85
N ASP A 29 13.68 5.38 0.14
CA ASP A 29 14.37 6.66 0.34
C ASP A 29 13.60 7.83 -0.30
N VAL A 30 12.61 8.33 0.45
CA VAL A 30 11.80 9.49 0.05
C VAL A 30 12.64 10.76 -0.02
N GLU A 31 13.65 10.90 0.85
CA GLU A 31 14.50 12.10 0.94
C GLU A 31 15.27 12.30 -0.37
N SER A 32 15.90 11.23 -0.88
CA SER A 32 16.62 11.27 -2.16
C SER A 32 15.69 11.47 -3.35
N LEU A 33 14.47 10.92 -3.32
CA LEU A 33 13.49 11.11 -4.38
C LEU A 33 13.03 12.58 -4.45
N VAL A 34 12.65 13.16 -3.32
CA VAL A 34 12.13 14.53 -3.25
C VAL A 34 13.25 15.55 -3.45
N GLY A 35 14.47 15.26 -2.98
CA GLY A 35 15.66 16.10 -3.19
C GLY A 35 16.13 16.15 -4.64
N ASN A 36 15.69 15.23 -5.50
CA ASN A 36 16.04 15.19 -6.91
C ASN A 36 14.84 15.56 -7.79
N VAL A 37 14.82 16.81 -8.27
CA VAL A 37 13.69 17.35 -9.06
C VAL A 37 13.37 16.51 -10.30
N ARG A 38 14.37 15.87 -10.91
CA ARG A 38 14.18 15.02 -12.10
C ARG A 38 13.44 13.73 -11.73
N LEU A 39 13.80 13.10 -10.61
CA LEU A 39 13.12 11.90 -10.11
C LEU A 39 11.71 12.23 -9.64
N LEU A 40 11.56 13.30 -8.84
CA LEU A 40 10.25 13.76 -8.37
C LEU A 40 9.29 14.05 -9.54
N THR A 41 9.78 14.73 -10.58
CA THR A 41 8.98 15.02 -11.78
C THR A 41 8.57 13.74 -12.51
N ALA A 42 9.47 12.75 -12.64
CA ALA A 42 9.15 11.47 -13.25
C ALA A 42 8.06 10.70 -12.48
N TYR A 43 8.14 10.67 -11.14
CA TYR A 43 7.10 10.09 -10.29
C TYR A 43 5.78 10.86 -10.38
N GLY A 44 5.82 12.19 -10.44
CA GLY A 44 4.66 13.03 -10.68
C GLY A 44 3.97 12.69 -12.01
N HIS A 45 4.71 12.54 -13.10
CA HIS A 45 4.16 12.11 -14.39
C HIS A 45 3.54 10.71 -14.31
N CYS A 46 4.18 9.76 -13.63
CA CYS A 46 3.61 8.44 -13.38
C CYS A 46 2.24 8.54 -12.68
N PHE A 47 2.16 9.30 -11.58
CA PHE A 47 0.91 9.46 -10.82
C PHE A 47 -0.20 10.10 -11.64
N LEU A 48 0.14 11.07 -12.49
CA LEU A 48 -0.78 11.74 -13.42
C LEU A 48 -1.11 10.93 -14.67
N GLY A 49 -0.44 9.78 -14.90
CA GLY A 49 -0.63 8.97 -16.11
C GLY A 49 0.01 9.56 -17.37
N ASN A 50 0.90 10.52 -17.22
CA ASN A 50 1.61 11.21 -18.29
C ASN A 50 2.98 10.59 -18.62
N GLY A 51 3.28 9.42 -18.05
CA GLY A 51 4.57 8.76 -18.23
C GLY A 51 4.61 7.37 -17.62
N PRO A 52 5.72 6.64 -17.85
CA PRO A 52 5.91 5.31 -17.28
C PRO A 52 6.09 5.38 -15.76
N CYS A 53 5.70 4.31 -15.08
CA CYS A 53 5.90 4.13 -13.65
C CYS A 53 7.00 3.08 -13.40
N THR A 54 7.78 3.29 -12.35
CA THR A 54 8.56 2.20 -11.73
C THR A 54 7.61 1.21 -11.03
N PRO A 55 8.07 0.00 -10.69
CA PRO A 55 7.29 -0.92 -9.87
C PRO A 55 6.77 -0.28 -8.57
N GLU A 56 7.65 0.43 -7.85
CA GLU A 56 7.34 1.16 -6.62
C GLU A 56 6.29 2.25 -6.86
N GLY A 57 6.51 3.08 -7.89
CA GLY A 57 5.59 4.16 -8.24
C GLY A 57 4.22 3.66 -8.66
N SER A 58 4.13 2.50 -9.33
CA SER A 58 2.85 1.87 -9.65
C SER A 58 2.10 1.44 -8.39
N ASP A 59 2.79 0.85 -7.42
CA ASP A 59 2.18 0.39 -6.17
C ASP A 59 1.73 1.58 -5.31
N PHE A 60 2.53 2.65 -5.23
CA PHE A 60 2.14 3.90 -4.59
C PHE A 60 0.94 4.55 -5.28
N LYS A 61 0.93 4.63 -6.62
CA LYS A 61 -0.19 5.20 -7.39
C LYS A 61 -1.53 4.52 -7.08
N LYS A 62 -1.52 3.20 -6.88
CA LYS A 62 -2.74 2.43 -6.51
C LYS A 62 -3.17 2.67 -5.07
N THR A 63 -2.20 2.89 -4.17
CA THR A 63 -2.43 2.96 -2.72
C THR A 63 -2.82 4.36 -2.25
N ILE A 64 -2.22 5.41 -2.83
CA ILE A 64 -2.43 6.81 -2.43
C ILE A 64 -3.93 7.20 -2.38
N PRO A 65 -4.79 6.90 -3.37
CA PRO A 65 -6.20 7.28 -3.33
C PRO A 65 -6.95 6.70 -2.12
N ASP A 66 -6.62 5.46 -1.75
CA ASP A 66 -7.20 4.81 -0.57
C ASP A 66 -6.67 5.42 0.72
N ALA A 67 -5.34 5.63 0.83
CA ALA A 67 -4.72 6.28 1.98
C ALA A 67 -5.27 7.68 2.25
N LEU A 68 -5.52 8.48 1.20
CA LEU A 68 -6.15 9.79 1.35
C LEU A 68 -7.61 9.68 1.84
N ARG A 69 -8.36 8.69 1.37
CA ARG A 69 -9.76 8.48 1.77
C ARG A 69 -9.91 7.94 3.19
N THR A 70 -8.97 7.12 3.64
CA THR A 70 -8.98 6.50 4.98
C THR A 70 -8.17 7.29 6.01
N GLY A 71 -7.46 8.35 5.60
CA GLY A 71 -6.58 9.12 6.48
C GLY A 71 -5.35 8.32 6.94
N CYS A 72 -4.77 7.53 6.02
CA CYS A 72 -3.68 6.60 6.28
C CYS A 72 -4.02 5.57 7.37
N GLY A 73 -5.28 5.12 7.41
CA GLY A 73 -5.84 4.31 8.50
C GLY A 73 -5.64 2.80 8.38
N LYS A 74 -4.81 2.34 7.43
CA LYS A 74 -4.44 0.93 7.27
C LYS A 74 -2.99 0.74 7.69
#